data_AF-B3KQR7-F1
#
_entry.id   AF-B3KQR7-F1
#
_cell.length_a   1.000
_cell.length_b   1.000
_cell.length_c   1.000
_cell.angle_alpha   90.00
_cell.angle_beta   90.00
_cell.angle_gamma   90.00
#
_symmetry.space_group_name_H-M   'P 1'
#
loop_
_entity.id
_entity.type
_entity.pdbx_description
1 polymer ?
#
loop_
_entity_poly.entity_id
_entity_poly.type
_entity_poly.pdbx_seq_one_letter_code
_entity_poly.pdbx_strand_id
1 'polypeptide(L)'
;MEPGRRGAAALLALLCVACALRAGRAQYERYSFRSFPRDELMPLESAYRHALDKYSGEHWAESVGYLEISLRLHRLLRDSEAFCHRNCSAAPQPEPAAGLASYPELRLFGGLLRRAHCLKRCKQGLPAFRQSQPSREVLADFQRREPYKFLQFAYFKANNLPKAIAAAHTFLLKHPDDEMMKRNMAYYKSLPGAEDYIKDLETKSYESLFIEQCGHTTVRTGEHPSQTWSWPFPTSSKPFTSVSQPARVPGRSRTSRISTFP
;
A
#
# COMPACT_ATOMS: atom_id res chain seq x y z
N MET A 1 -43.85 -1.93 38.29
CA MET A 1 -42.38 -1.68 38.23
C MET A 1 -41.81 -2.79 37.37
N GLU A 2 -41.71 -2.54 36.06
CA GLU A 2 -41.57 -3.55 35.00
C GLU A 2 -40.16 -4.21 34.98
N PRO A 3 -40.05 -5.54 35.20
CA PRO A 3 -38.77 -6.26 35.15
C PRO A 3 -38.21 -6.43 33.73
N GLY A 4 -38.99 -6.15 32.67
CA GLY A 4 -38.60 -6.34 31.26
C GLY A 4 -37.59 -5.33 30.71
N ARG A 5 -37.45 -4.16 31.33
CA ARG A 5 -36.66 -3.04 30.77
C ARG A 5 -35.14 -3.24 30.89
N ARG A 6 -34.68 -4.05 31.85
CA ARG A 6 -33.26 -4.36 32.06
C ARG A 6 -32.74 -5.41 31.06
N GLY A 7 -33.57 -6.38 30.69
CA GLY A 7 -33.23 -7.40 29.69
C GLY A 7 -33.10 -6.82 28.28
N ALA A 8 -34.01 -5.91 27.90
CA ALA A 8 -33.97 -5.23 26.61
C ALA A 8 -32.72 -4.35 26.45
N ALA A 9 -32.31 -3.63 27.50
CA ALA A 9 -31.09 -2.82 27.49
C ALA A 9 -29.81 -3.66 27.37
N ALA A 10 -29.76 -4.82 28.04
CA ALA A 10 -28.62 -5.75 27.94
C ALA A 10 -28.52 -6.41 26.56
N LEU A 11 -29.67 -6.78 25.96
CA LEU A 11 -29.75 -7.30 24.59
C LEU A 11 -29.35 -6.25 23.55
N LEU A 12 -29.80 -5.00 23.71
CA LEU A 12 -29.38 -3.88 22.86
C LEU A 12 -27.88 -3.60 23.00
N ALA A 13 -27.32 -3.63 24.21
CA ALA A 13 -25.89 -3.46 24.42
C ALA A 13 -25.07 -4.59 23.79
N LEU A 14 -25.51 -5.85 23.91
CA LEU A 14 -24.87 -6.99 23.26
C LEU A 14 -24.97 -6.93 21.73
N LEU A 15 -26.10 -6.48 21.19
CA LEU A 15 -26.28 -6.24 19.76
C LEU A 15 -25.42 -5.07 19.26
N CYS A 16 -25.28 -4.00 20.04
CA CYS A 16 -24.39 -2.88 19.74
C CYS A 16 -22.91 -3.30 19.76
N VAL A 17 -22.49 -4.11 20.74
CA VAL A 17 -21.12 -4.66 20.80
C VAL A 17 -20.87 -5.64 19.65
N ALA A 18 -21.86 -6.48 19.30
CA ALA A 18 -21.76 -7.39 18.16
C ALA A 18 -21.73 -6.63 16.81
N CYS A 19 -22.47 -5.53 16.68
CA CYS A 19 -22.41 -4.65 15.51
C CYS A 19 -21.10 -3.86 15.45
N ALA A 20 -20.56 -3.40 16.58
CA ALA A 20 -19.25 -2.75 16.64
C ALA A 20 -18.10 -3.72 16.30
N LEU A 21 -18.22 -5.01 16.66
CA LEU A 21 -17.28 -6.06 16.25
C LEU A 21 -17.43 -6.47 14.76
N ARG A 22 -18.54 -6.11 14.11
CA ARG A 22 -18.81 -6.35 12.69
C ARG A 22 -18.50 -5.16 11.79
N ALA A 23 -18.17 -4.01 12.36
CA ALA A 23 -17.66 -2.86 11.62
C ALA A 23 -16.27 -3.20 11.03
N GLY A 24 -16.29 -3.75 9.82
CA GLY A 24 -15.20 -3.68 8.84
C GLY A 24 -13.81 -4.02 9.36
N ARG A 25 -13.59 -5.25 9.83
CA ARG A 25 -12.21 -5.75 9.96
C ARG A 25 -11.58 -5.78 8.57
N ALA A 26 -10.60 -4.92 8.33
CA ALA A 26 -9.82 -4.98 7.09
C ALA A 26 -9.13 -6.34 7.03
N GLN A 27 -9.22 -7.01 5.89
CA GLN A 27 -8.91 -8.43 5.70
C GLN A 27 -7.47 -8.87 6.08
N TYR A 28 -6.55 -7.93 6.33
CA TYR A 28 -5.15 -8.19 6.72
C TYR A 28 -4.82 -7.82 8.18
N GLU A 29 -5.83 -7.67 9.04
CA GLU A 29 -5.71 -7.31 10.46
C GLU A 29 -4.79 -8.19 11.32
N ARG A 30 -4.37 -9.38 10.84
CA ARG A 30 -3.41 -10.20 11.60
C ARG A 30 -1.97 -9.68 11.54
N TYR A 31 -1.72 -8.63 10.75
CA TYR A 31 -0.43 -7.95 10.76
C TYR A 31 -0.26 -7.08 12.01
N SER A 32 0.81 -7.35 12.77
CA SER A 32 1.27 -6.49 13.86
C SER A 32 2.75 -6.27 13.72
N PHE A 33 3.16 -5.00 13.62
CA PHE A 33 4.56 -4.60 13.56
C PHE A 33 5.37 -5.12 14.77
N ARG A 34 4.76 -5.16 15.96
CA ARG A 34 5.42 -5.60 17.21
C ARG A 34 5.45 -7.11 17.36
N SER A 35 4.53 -7.83 16.72
CA SER A 35 4.35 -9.27 16.90
C SER A 35 4.11 -9.95 15.56
N PHE A 36 5.11 -9.90 14.69
CA PHE A 36 5.07 -10.62 13.41
C PHE A 36 5.26 -12.13 13.65
N PRO A 37 4.41 -13.02 13.07
CA PRO A 37 4.53 -14.47 13.23
C PRO A 37 5.89 -14.99 12.75
N ARG A 38 6.57 -15.80 13.56
CA ARG A 38 7.94 -16.28 13.23
C ARG A 38 7.93 -17.31 12.11
N ASP A 39 6.88 -18.09 12.01
CA ASP A 39 6.63 -19.11 10.99
C ASP A 39 6.42 -18.51 9.59
N GLU A 40 5.94 -17.27 9.52
CA GLU A 40 5.78 -16.54 8.25
C GLU A 40 7.01 -15.71 7.87
N LEU A 41 8.03 -15.63 8.73
CA LEU A 41 9.20 -14.79 8.51
C LEU A 41 10.17 -15.44 7.51
N MET A 42 10.21 -14.90 6.30
CA MET A 42 11.09 -15.33 5.22
C MET A 42 11.46 -14.14 4.33
N PRO A 43 12.43 -14.27 3.40
CA PRO A 43 12.70 -13.22 2.42
C PRO A 43 11.48 -12.89 1.57
N LEU A 44 11.13 -11.59 1.48
CA LEU A 44 9.99 -11.09 0.70
C LEU A 44 10.00 -11.63 -0.73
N GLU A 45 11.17 -11.56 -1.37
CA GLU A 45 11.32 -11.99 -2.76
C GLU A 45 11.11 -13.50 -2.94
N SER A 46 11.54 -14.29 -1.95
CA SER A 46 11.31 -15.74 -1.95
C SER A 46 9.83 -16.06 -1.84
N ALA A 47 9.12 -15.40 -0.91
CA ALA A 47 7.68 -15.59 -0.74
C ALA A 47 6.92 -15.22 -2.02
N TYR A 48 7.26 -14.07 -2.62
CA TYR A 48 6.59 -13.61 -3.84
C TYR A 48 6.85 -14.52 -5.03
N ARG A 49 8.12 -14.90 -5.30
CA ARG A 49 8.44 -15.84 -6.38
C ARG A 49 7.72 -17.18 -6.22
N HIS A 50 7.74 -17.75 -5.02
CA HIS A 50 7.04 -19.00 -4.75
C HIS A 50 5.52 -18.88 -4.96
N ALA A 51 4.94 -17.73 -4.64
CA ALA A 51 3.52 -17.48 -4.91
C ALA A 51 3.19 -17.47 -6.40
N LEU A 52 4.09 -16.92 -7.23
CA LEU A 52 3.96 -16.89 -8.69
C LEU A 52 4.22 -18.26 -9.33
N ASP A 53 5.13 -19.07 -8.78
CA ASP A 53 5.31 -20.46 -9.20
C ASP A 53 4.02 -21.26 -8.99
N LYS A 54 3.42 -21.12 -7.80
CA LYS A 54 2.12 -21.74 -7.46
C LYS A 54 0.97 -21.21 -8.31
N TYR A 55 0.98 -19.92 -8.63
CA TYR A 55 0.01 -19.31 -9.54
C TYR A 55 0.10 -19.93 -10.93
N SER A 56 1.31 -20.07 -11.46
CA SER A 56 1.59 -20.62 -12.79
C SER A 56 1.26 -22.11 -12.87
N GLY A 57 1.44 -22.83 -11.76
CA GLY A 57 1.00 -24.22 -11.60
C GLY A 57 -0.48 -24.39 -11.24
N GLU A 58 -1.30 -23.35 -11.26
CA GLU A 58 -2.74 -23.39 -10.93
C GLU A 58 -3.09 -23.86 -9.49
N HIS A 59 -2.12 -23.82 -8.57
CA HIS A 59 -2.34 -24.14 -7.15
C HIS A 59 -2.89 -22.89 -6.42
N TRP A 60 -4.15 -22.54 -6.69
CA TRP A 60 -4.74 -21.25 -6.29
C TRP A 60 -4.69 -20.98 -4.78
N ALA A 61 -5.03 -21.97 -3.95
CA ALA A 61 -5.06 -21.80 -2.49
C ALA A 61 -3.66 -21.53 -1.91
N GLU A 62 -2.64 -22.26 -2.39
CA GLU A 62 -1.25 -22.05 -1.97
C GLU A 62 -0.72 -20.71 -2.47
N SER A 63 -1.01 -20.37 -3.74
CA SER A 63 -0.63 -19.07 -4.33
C SER A 63 -1.21 -17.91 -3.52
N VAL A 64 -2.49 -17.98 -3.16
CA VAL A 64 -3.13 -16.99 -2.27
C VAL A 64 -2.38 -16.89 -0.95
N GLY A 65 -2.05 -18.01 -0.29
CA GLY A 65 -1.34 -18.02 0.98
C GLY A 65 -0.01 -17.27 0.92
N TYR A 66 0.82 -17.57 -0.09
CA TYR A 66 2.12 -16.90 -0.25
C TYR A 66 2.01 -15.46 -0.75
N LEU A 67 1.02 -15.12 -1.58
CA LEU A 67 0.74 -13.74 -1.96
C LEU A 67 0.37 -12.91 -0.72
N GLU A 68 -0.52 -13.41 0.15
CA GLU A 68 -0.89 -12.74 1.39
C GLU A 68 0.32 -12.58 2.34
N ILE A 69 1.17 -13.62 2.47
CA ILE A 69 2.42 -13.55 3.27
C ILE A 69 3.35 -12.47 2.70
N SER A 70 3.55 -12.46 1.38
CA SER A 70 4.42 -11.48 0.73
C SER A 70 3.96 -10.03 0.95
N LEU A 71 2.63 -9.78 0.90
CA LEU A 71 2.06 -8.47 1.25
C LEU A 71 2.34 -8.09 2.71
N ARG A 72 2.22 -9.04 3.66
CA ARG A 72 2.55 -8.79 5.07
C ARG A 72 4.04 -8.52 5.29
N LEU A 73 4.92 -9.26 4.63
CA LEU A 73 6.38 -9.05 4.68
C LEU A 73 6.78 -7.68 4.11
N HIS A 74 6.14 -7.25 3.00
CA HIS A 74 6.38 -5.93 2.43
C HIS A 74 5.96 -4.81 3.40
N ARG A 75 4.81 -4.94 4.08
CA ARG A 75 4.40 -3.99 5.13
C ARG A 75 5.39 -3.97 6.30
N LEU A 76 5.82 -5.15 6.77
CA LEU A 76 6.83 -5.27 7.82
C LEU A 76 8.12 -4.52 7.46
N LEU A 77 8.59 -4.68 6.22
CA LEU A 77 9.79 -3.98 5.73
C LEU A 77 9.59 -2.46 5.73
N ARG A 78 8.49 -1.97 5.14
CA ARG A 78 8.18 -0.53 5.07
C ARG A 78 8.03 0.11 6.45
N ASP A 79 7.32 -0.54 7.36
CA ASP A 79 7.13 -0.04 8.72
C ASP A 79 8.44 -0.06 9.51
N SER A 80 9.27 -1.08 9.31
CA SER A 80 10.61 -1.16 9.92
C SER A 80 11.52 -0.02 9.44
N GLU A 81 11.46 0.32 8.15
CA GLU A 81 12.17 1.47 7.60
C GLU A 81 11.65 2.78 8.20
N ALA A 82 10.34 3.00 8.17
CA ALA A 82 9.72 4.20 8.71
C ALA A 82 10.02 4.39 10.21
N PHE A 83 9.97 3.31 10.99
CA PHE A 83 10.32 3.28 12.40
C PHE A 83 11.76 3.77 12.63
N CYS A 84 12.73 3.20 11.91
CA CYS A 84 14.12 3.61 12.05
C CYS A 84 14.36 5.05 11.57
N HIS A 85 13.75 5.46 10.45
CA HIS A 85 13.89 6.82 9.94
C HIS A 85 13.35 7.87 10.92
N ARG A 86 12.19 7.61 11.55
CA ARG A 86 11.57 8.50 12.54
C ARG A 86 12.39 8.60 13.82
N ASN A 87 12.83 7.47 14.37
CA ASN A 87 13.61 7.47 15.61
C ASN A 87 14.99 8.11 15.45
N CYS A 88 15.63 7.89 14.29
CA CYS A 88 16.94 8.49 14.01
C CYS A 88 16.87 9.94 13.53
N SER A 89 15.70 10.44 13.10
CA SER A 89 15.50 11.89 12.85
C SER A 89 15.16 12.67 14.12
N ALA A 90 14.53 12.02 15.11
CA ALA A 90 14.14 12.64 16.38
C ALA A 90 15.27 12.67 17.42
N ALA A 91 16.41 12.03 17.15
CA ALA A 91 17.54 12.00 18.07
C ALA A 91 18.17 13.40 18.21
N PRO A 92 18.32 13.93 19.44
CA PRO A 92 18.97 15.22 19.67
C PRO A 92 20.38 15.24 19.06
N GLN A 93 20.73 16.33 18.38
CA GLN A 93 22.09 16.53 17.93
C GLN A 93 22.94 16.94 19.14
N PRO A 94 24.04 16.22 19.45
CA PRO A 94 24.96 16.69 20.47
C PRO A 94 25.57 18.02 20.03
N GLU A 95 25.81 18.90 21.01
CA GLU A 95 26.52 20.16 20.78
C GLU A 95 27.85 19.89 20.06
N PRO A 96 28.20 20.69 19.04
CA PRO A 96 29.47 20.53 18.36
C PRO A 96 30.61 20.73 19.37
N ALA A 97 31.67 19.92 19.25
CA ALA A 97 32.89 20.18 20.01
C ALA A 97 33.37 21.62 19.71
N ALA A 98 33.89 22.32 20.73
CA ALA A 98 34.17 23.76 20.65
C ALA A 98 34.99 24.19 19.41
N GLY A 99 35.93 23.35 18.94
CA GLY A 99 36.72 23.62 17.73
C GLY A 99 36.01 23.36 16.39
N LEU A 100 34.92 22.59 16.39
CA LEU A 100 34.12 22.25 15.21
C LEU A 100 32.91 23.20 15.03
N ALA A 101 32.64 24.06 16.01
CA ALA A 101 31.57 25.06 15.93
C ALA A 101 31.81 26.04 14.77
N SER A 102 33.07 26.35 14.47
CA SER A 102 33.52 27.28 13.42
C SER A 102 33.47 26.71 11.99
N TYR A 103 33.19 25.41 11.82
CA TYR A 103 33.17 24.74 10.52
C TYR A 103 31.78 24.11 10.26
N PRO A 104 30.84 24.86 9.65
CA PRO A 104 29.48 24.39 9.39
C PRO A 104 29.41 23.08 8.60
N GLU A 105 30.32 22.87 7.65
CA GLU A 105 30.38 21.68 6.80
C GLU A 105 30.68 20.44 7.65
N LEU A 106 31.66 20.53 8.56
CA LEU A 106 32.02 19.42 9.45
C LEU A 106 30.89 19.06 10.42
N ARG A 107 30.11 20.06 10.86
CA ARG A 107 28.89 19.83 11.65
C ARG A 107 27.84 19.05 10.86
N LEU A 108 27.61 19.43 9.60
CA LEU A 108 26.68 18.75 8.71
C LEU A 108 27.11 17.30 8.45
N PHE A 109 28.37 17.07 8.09
CA PHE A 109 28.91 15.72 7.88
C PHE A 109 28.82 14.87 9.15
N GLY A 110 29.13 15.43 10.32
CA GLY A 110 28.96 14.75 11.60
C GLY A 110 27.51 14.33 11.86
N GLY A 111 26.54 15.20 11.52
CA GLY A 111 25.11 14.87 11.61
C GLY A 111 24.71 13.72 10.68
N LEU A 112 25.19 13.75 9.43
CA LEU A 112 24.94 12.68 8.45
C LEU A 112 25.49 11.34 8.91
N LEU A 113 26.75 11.30 9.36
CA LEU A 113 27.41 10.08 9.83
C LEU A 113 26.72 9.51 11.08
N ARG A 114 26.33 10.37 12.04
CA ARG A 114 25.56 9.93 13.22
C ARG A 114 24.21 9.34 12.84
N ARG A 115 23.48 9.98 11.92
CA ARG A 115 22.21 9.47 11.43
C ARG A 115 22.39 8.12 10.72
N ALA A 116 23.40 7.99 9.87
CA ALA A 116 23.74 6.74 9.20
C ALA A 116 24.07 5.62 10.21
N HIS A 117 24.86 5.94 11.25
CA HIS A 117 25.18 5.00 12.32
C HIS A 117 23.93 4.56 13.10
N CYS A 118 23.06 5.51 13.47
CA CYS A 118 21.77 5.21 14.12
C CYS A 118 20.91 4.29 13.26
N LEU A 119 20.76 4.59 11.96
CA LEU A 119 19.99 3.78 11.02
C LEU A 119 20.55 2.37 10.93
N LYS A 120 21.87 2.21 10.80
CA LYS A 120 22.54 0.91 10.76
C LYS A 120 22.22 0.08 12.01
N ARG A 121 22.38 0.67 13.20
CA ARG A 121 22.10 -0.01 14.48
C ARG A 121 20.62 -0.35 14.65
N CYS A 122 19.72 0.55 14.26
CA CYS A 122 18.27 0.31 14.33
C CYS A 122 17.86 -0.86 13.43
N LYS A 123 18.32 -0.86 12.17
CA LYS A 123 18.00 -1.91 11.20
C LYS A 123 18.50 -3.29 11.65
N GLN A 124 19.69 -3.38 12.25
CA GLN A 124 20.22 -4.64 12.80
C GLN A 124 19.33 -5.27 13.88
N GLY A 125 18.55 -4.47 14.60
CA GLY A 125 17.67 -4.94 15.67
C GLY A 125 16.32 -5.52 15.19
N LEU A 126 15.92 -5.27 13.94
CA LEU A 126 14.57 -5.58 13.47
C LEU A 126 14.54 -6.86 12.61
N PRO A 127 13.54 -7.75 12.78
CA PRO A 127 13.42 -8.99 12.02
C PRO A 127 13.39 -8.79 10.49
N ALA A 128 12.80 -7.69 10.01
CA ALA A 128 12.69 -7.38 8.59
C ALA A 128 14.05 -7.31 7.87
N PHE A 129 15.09 -6.79 8.54
CA PHE A 129 16.42 -6.63 7.95
C PHE A 129 17.37 -7.79 8.26
N ARG A 130 16.90 -8.82 8.98
CA ARG A 130 17.61 -10.09 9.10
C ARG A 130 17.46 -10.96 7.85
N GLN A 131 16.43 -10.69 7.05
CA GLN A 131 16.16 -11.34 5.78
C GLN A 131 16.94 -10.67 4.64
N SER A 132 17.14 -11.39 3.53
CA SER A 132 17.75 -10.80 2.33
C SER A 132 16.89 -9.66 1.78
N GLN A 133 17.54 -8.57 1.38
CA GLN A 133 16.84 -7.43 0.80
C GLN A 133 16.23 -7.82 -0.56
N PRO A 134 14.96 -7.44 -0.80
CA PRO A 134 14.31 -7.69 -2.09
C PRO A 134 14.95 -6.85 -3.20
N SER A 135 14.88 -7.35 -4.43
CA SER A 135 15.29 -6.61 -5.62
C SER A 135 14.47 -5.33 -5.83
N ARG A 136 15.05 -4.37 -6.57
CA ARG A 136 14.34 -3.12 -6.92
C ARG A 136 13.07 -3.37 -7.75
N GLU A 137 13.09 -4.40 -8.58
CA GLU A 137 11.96 -4.82 -9.39
C GLU A 137 10.80 -5.29 -8.52
N VAL A 138 11.06 -6.20 -7.58
CA VAL A 138 10.01 -6.65 -6.65
C VAL A 138 9.50 -5.50 -5.80
N LEU A 139 10.35 -4.61 -5.31
CA LEU A 139 9.85 -3.42 -4.61
C LEU A 139 8.97 -2.52 -5.50
N ALA A 140 9.30 -2.39 -6.79
CA ALA A 140 8.49 -1.63 -7.74
C ALA A 140 7.13 -2.30 -7.99
N ASP A 141 7.07 -3.62 -8.10
CA ASP A 141 5.82 -4.38 -8.24
C ASP A 141 4.87 -4.12 -7.07
N PHE A 142 5.38 -4.20 -5.84
CA PHE A 142 4.59 -3.94 -4.64
C PHE A 142 4.15 -2.47 -4.55
N GLN A 143 4.99 -1.52 -4.95
CA GLN A 143 4.61 -0.09 -5.04
C GLN A 143 3.52 0.17 -6.09
N ARG A 144 3.57 -0.58 -7.21
CA ARG A 144 2.56 -0.55 -8.27
C ARG A 144 1.34 -1.41 -7.95
N ARG A 145 1.27 -2.07 -6.79
CA ARG A 145 0.17 -2.97 -6.40
C ARG A 145 0.00 -4.17 -7.35
N GLU A 146 1.03 -4.60 -8.07
CA GLU A 146 0.98 -5.77 -8.96
C GLU A 146 0.54 -7.07 -8.27
N PRO A 147 0.95 -7.39 -7.02
CA PRO A 147 0.47 -8.60 -6.34
C PRO A 147 -1.07 -8.70 -6.27
N TYR A 148 -1.79 -7.57 -6.24
CA TYR A 148 -3.25 -7.56 -6.20
C TYR A 148 -3.90 -8.06 -7.50
N LYS A 149 -3.21 -7.94 -8.65
CA LYS A 149 -3.67 -8.50 -9.92
C LYS A 149 -3.70 -10.03 -9.86
N PHE A 150 -2.60 -10.64 -9.42
CA PHE A 150 -2.52 -12.09 -9.24
C PHE A 150 -3.48 -12.58 -8.16
N LEU A 151 -3.56 -11.83 -7.06
CA LEU A 151 -4.39 -12.17 -5.92
C LEU A 151 -5.89 -12.13 -6.27
N GLN A 152 -6.33 -11.15 -7.07
CA GLN A 152 -7.71 -11.07 -7.58
C GLN A 152 -8.09 -12.35 -8.34
N PHE A 153 -7.28 -12.76 -9.30
CA PHE A 153 -7.57 -13.94 -10.11
C PHE A 153 -7.50 -15.23 -9.28
N ALA A 154 -6.50 -15.35 -8.42
CA ALA A 154 -6.35 -16.52 -7.55
C ALA A 154 -7.53 -16.67 -6.57
N TYR A 155 -8.02 -15.56 -5.98
CA TYR A 155 -9.23 -15.59 -5.15
C TYR A 155 -10.47 -15.96 -5.94
N PHE A 156 -10.61 -15.46 -7.16
CA PHE A 156 -11.72 -15.81 -8.04
C PHE A 156 -11.74 -17.31 -8.33
N LYS A 157 -10.59 -17.89 -8.66
CA LYS A 157 -10.42 -19.34 -8.89
C LYS A 157 -10.60 -20.18 -7.62
N ALA A 158 -10.27 -19.63 -6.45
CA ALA A 158 -10.51 -20.25 -5.15
C ALA A 158 -11.93 -20.02 -4.61
N ASN A 159 -12.88 -19.54 -5.43
CA ASN A 159 -14.27 -19.23 -5.06
C ASN A 159 -14.42 -18.23 -3.89
N ASN A 160 -13.45 -17.34 -3.71
CA ASN A 160 -13.51 -16.30 -2.69
C ASN A 160 -13.80 -14.92 -3.31
N LEU A 161 -15.04 -14.74 -3.76
CA LEU A 161 -15.51 -13.51 -4.41
C LEU A 161 -15.29 -12.24 -3.56
N PRO A 162 -15.65 -12.19 -2.26
CA PRO A 162 -15.43 -11.01 -1.43
C PRO A 162 -13.98 -10.49 -1.48
N LYS A 163 -13.03 -11.41 -1.33
CA LYS A 163 -11.60 -11.07 -1.36
C LYS A 163 -11.13 -10.69 -2.77
N ALA A 164 -11.67 -11.32 -3.80
CA ALA A 164 -11.37 -11.00 -5.20
C ALA A 164 -11.81 -9.58 -5.57
N ILE A 165 -13.01 -9.17 -5.13
CA ILE A 165 -13.57 -7.82 -5.37
C ILE A 165 -12.67 -6.76 -4.72
N ALA A 166 -12.31 -6.96 -3.46
CA ALA A 166 -11.44 -6.03 -2.74
C ALA A 166 -10.04 -5.92 -3.39
N ALA A 167 -9.47 -7.04 -3.85
CA ALA A 167 -8.18 -7.05 -4.55
C ALA A 167 -8.26 -6.31 -5.90
N ALA A 168 -9.31 -6.56 -6.69
CA ALA A 168 -9.55 -5.88 -7.95
C ALA A 168 -9.68 -4.36 -7.77
N HIS A 169 -10.46 -3.93 -6.78
CA HIS A 169 -10.63 -2.51 -6.46
C HIS A 169 -9.29 -1.87 -6.06
N THR A 170 -8.54 -2.54 -5.18
CA THR A 170 -7.21 -2.08 -4.71
C THR A 170 -6.23 -1.89 -5.87
N PHE A 171 -6.25 -2.77 -6.87
CA PHE A 171 -5.40 -2.68 -8.07
C PHE A 171 -5.80 -1.49 -8.95
N LEU A 172 -7.10 -1.31 -9.22
CA LEU A 172 -7.62 -0.24 -10.09
C LEU A 172 -7.30 1.18 -9.57
N LEU A 173 -7.13 1.35 -8.26
CA LEU A 173 -6.70 2.64 -7.68
C LEU A 173 -5.33 3.12 -8.19
N LYS A 174 -4.46 2.20 -8.65
CA LYS A 174 -3.16 2.54 -9.25
C LYS A 174 -3.13 2.39 -10.77
N HIS A 175 -4.04 1.59 -11.34
CA HIS A 175 -4.13 1.33 -12.77
C HIS A 175 -5.54 1.61 -13.27
N PRO A 176 -5.97 2.89 -13.29
CA PRO A 176 -7.32 3.26 -13.71
C PRO A 176 -7.61 2.95 -15.17
N ASP A 177 -6.58 2.70 -15.99
CA ASP A 177 -6.68 2.43 -17.42
C ASP A 177 -6.58 0.92 -17.77
N ASP A 178 -6.49 0.03 -16.79
CA ASP A 178 -6.41 -1.41 -17.04
C ASP A 178 -7.79 -1.97 -17.47
N GLU A 179 -7.96 -2.15 -18.78
CA GLU A 179 -9.21 -2.59 -19.39
C GLU A 179 -9.66 -3.98 -18.94
N MET A 180 -8.72 -4.89 -18.66
CA MET A 180 -9.04 -6.23 -18.18
C MET A 180 -9.66 -6.17 -16.78
N MET A 181 -9.04 -5.43 -15.87
CA MET A 181 -9.53 -5.29 -14.51
C MET A 181 -10.83 -4.47 -14.44
N LYS A 182 -11.02 -3.48 -15.33
CA LYS A 182 -12.31 -2.79 -15.47
C LYS A 182 -13.45 -3.75 -15.81
N ARG A 183 -13.23 -4.66 -16.76
CA ARG A 183 -14.23 -5.69 -17.12
C ARG A 183 -14.52 -6.63 -15.96
N ASN A 184 -13.48 -7.09 -15.26
CA ASN A 184 -13.63 -7.91 -14.05
C ASN A 184 -14.46 -7.17 -12.98
N MET A 185 -14.20 -5.89 -12.77
CA MET A 185 -14.93 -5.07 -11.81
C MET A 185 -16.39 -4.82 -12.23
N ALA A 186 -16.65 -4.62 -13.52
CA ALA A 186 -18.01 -4.50 -14.04
C ALA A 186 -18.82 -5.80 -13.82
N TYR A 187 -18.18 -6.96 -14.02
CA TYR A 187 -18.77 -8.25 -13.68
C TYR A 187 -19.03 -8.37 -12.18
N TYR A 188 -18.10 -7.97 -11.32
CA TYR A 188 -18.32 -8.04 -9.88
C TYR A 188 -19.46 -7.15 -9.41
N LYS A 189 -19.59 -5.93 -9.95
CA LYS A 189 -20.68 -5.00 -9.64
C LYS A 189 -22.06 -5.48 -10.11
N SER A 190 -22.14 -6.45 -11.02
CA SER A 190 -23.43 -7.03 -11.40
C SER A 190 -23.90 -8.12 -10.43
N LEU A 191 -23.04 -8.55 -9.50
CA LEU A 191 -23.40 -9.54 -8.47
C LEU A 191 -24.11 -8.87 -7.29
N PRO A 192 -25.18 -9.46 -6.75
CA PRO A 192 -25.92 -8.89 -5.62
C PRO A 192 -25.04 -8.84 -4.36
N GLY A 193 -24.98 -7.67 -3.72
CA GLY A 193 -24.21 -7.46 -2.49
C GLY A 193 -22.70 -7.33 -2.70
N ALA A 194 -22.25 -7.10 -3.92
CA ALA A 194 -20.84 -6.90 -4.23
C ALA A 194 -20.29 -5.58 -3.64
N GLU A 195 -21.16 -4.57 -3.49
CA GLU A 195 -20.84 -3.23 -3.02
C GLU A 195 -20.15 -3.25 -1.65
N ASP A 196 -20.57 -4.17 -0.76
CA ASP A 196 -20.03 -4.33 0.59
C ASP A 196 -18.55 -4.76 0.62
N TYR A 197 -18.05 -5.31 -0.49
CA TYR A 197 -16.70 -5.83 -0.64
C TYR A 197 -15.78 -4.91 -1.45
N ILE A 198 -16.31 -3.80 -2.00
CA ILE A 198 -15.52 -2.79 -2.70
C ILE A 198 -14.77 -1.94 -1.68
N LYS A 199 -13.61 -2.44 -1.23
CA LYS A 199 -12.77 -1.81 -0.21
C LYS A 199 -11.33 -1.78 -0.68
N ASP A 200 -10.61 -0.71 -0.37
CA ASP A 200 -9.17 -0.63 -0.60
C ASP A 200 -8.42 -1.35 0.52
N LEU A 201 -7.67 -2.39 0.14
CA LEU A 201 -6.96 -3.25 1.06
C LEU A 201 -5.66 -2.63 1.62
N GLU A 202 -5.26 -1.47 1.10
CA GLU A 202 -4.11 -0.70 1.57
C GLU A 202 -4.50 0.60 2.29
N THR A 203 -5.81 0.85 2.50
CA THR A 203 -6.27 2.01 3.28
C THR A 203 -5.74 1.91 4.70
N LYS A 204 -5.14 2.99 5.20
CA LYS A 204 -4.60 3.01 6.55
C LYS A 204 -5.70 3.22 7.58
N SER A 205 -5.48 2.74 8.79
CA SER A 205 -6.44 2.85 9.90
C SER A 205 -6.83 4.29 10.26
N TYR A 206 -5.96 5.26 10.01
CA TYR A 206 -6.27 6.67 10.24
C TYR A 206 -6.96 7.35 9.04
N GLU A 207 -6.86 6.77 7.83
CA GLU A 207 -7.52 7.29 6.63
C GLU A 207 -9.01 6.97 6.64
N SER A 208 -9.41 5.83 7.21
CA SER A 208 -10.83 5.50 7.41
C SER A 208 -11.55 6.50 8.33
N LEU A 209 -10.88 6.97 9.39
CA LEU A 209 -11.43 8.02 10.28
C LEU A 209 -11.64 9.34 9.53
N PHE A 210 -10.71 9.69 8.65
CA PHE A 210 -10.83 10.90 7.84
C PHE A 210 -11.96 10.80 6.82
N ILE A 211 -12.09 9.66 6.14
CA ILE A 211 -13.17 9.40 5.17
C ILE A 211 -14.54 9.43 5.86
N GLU A 212 -14.67 8.82 7.04
CA GLU A 212 -15.91 8.84 7.83
C GLU A 212 -16.27 10.28 8.22
N GLN A 213 -15.30 11.03 8.73
CA GLN A 213 -15.52 12.40 9.21
C GLN A 213 -15.82 13.40 8.06
N CYS A 214 -15.25 13.20 6.87
CA CYS A 214 -15.57 13.99 5.67
C CYS A 214 -16.81 13.50 4.91
N GLY A 215 -17.20 12.22 5.04
CA GLY A 215 -18.38 11.63 4.41
C GLY A 215 -19.70 12.11 5.02
N HIS A 216 -19.68 12.60 6.26
CA HIS A 216 -20.87 13.16 6.92
C HIS A 216 -21.26 14.57 6.42
N THR A 217 -20.41 15.28 5.68
CA THR A 217 -20.71 16.63 5.17
C THR A 217 -21.49 16.68 3.85
N THR A 218 -21.71 15.56 3.17
CA THR A 218 -22.43 15.51 1.87
C THR A 218 -23.84 14.94 1.94
N VAL A 219 -24.40 14.65 3.12
CA VAL A 219 -25.79 14.21 3.27
C VAL A 219 -26.59 15.25 4.05
N ARG A 220 -26.75 16.44 3.48
CA ARG A 220 -27.76 17.39 3.96
C ARG A 220 -28.26 18.40 2.93
N THR A 221 -28.36 18.01 1.67
CA THR A 221 -29.28 18.65 0.72
C THR A 221 -29.77 17.57 -0.24
N GLY A 222 -31.06 17.26 -0.17
CA GLY A 222 -31.70 16.34 -1.10
C GLY A 222 -31.72 16.94 -2.49
N GLU A 223 -30.83 16.47 -3.35
CA GLU A 223 -30.90 16.59 -4.80
C GLU A 223 -30.05 15.45 -5.37
N HIS A 224 -30.66 14.62 -6.22
CA HIS A 224 -29.97 13.59 -6.97
C HIS A 224 -28.92 14.23 -7.90
N PRO A 225 -27.64 13.78 -7.88
CA PRO A 225 -26.75 14.06 -8.99
C PRO A 225 -26.22 12.76 -9.60
N SER A 226 -26.38 12.65 -10.91
CA SER A 226 -25.61 11.81 -11.81
C SER A 226 -24.13 11.80 -11.41
N GLN A 227 -23.60 10.61 -11.09
CA GLN A 227 -22.23 10.42 -10.65
C GLN A 227 -21.24 10.73 -11.78
N THR A 228 -20.66 11.93 -11.75
CA THR A 228 -19.35 12.22 -12.33
C THR A 228 -18.40 12.51 -11.17
N TRP A 229 -17.47 11.58 -10.92
CA TRP A 229 -16.42 11.79 -9.93
C TRP A 229 -15.31 12.64 -10.56
N SER A 230 -15.46 13.96 -10.54
CA SER A 230 -14.40 14.91 -10.84
C SER A 230 -13.64 15.25 -9.55
N TRP A 231 -12.46 14.65 -9.37
CA TRP A 231 -11.50 15.10 -8.38
C TRP A 231 -10.98 16.49 -8.75
N PRO A 232 -10.88 17.46 -7.82
CA PRO A 232 -10.30 18.75 -8.12
C PRO A 232 -8.78 18.62 -8.17
N PHE A 233 -8.22 18.48 -9.37
CA PHE A 233 -6.85 18.90 -9.61
C PHE A 233 -6.81 20.43 -9.58
N PRO A 234 -5.89 21.07 -8.84
CA PRO A 234 -5.66 22.50 -9.00
C PRO A 234 -4.99 22.73 -10.36
N THR A 235 -5.78 23.12 -11.35
CA THR A 235 -5.28 23.67 -12.61
C THR A 235 -4.73 25.08 -12.36
N SER A 236 -3.44 25.19 -12.08
CA SER A 236 -2.73 26.45 -12.28
C SER A 236 -2.06 26.42 -13.65
N SER A 237 -2.82 26.74 -14.69
CA SER A 237 -2.28 27.14 -15.97
C SER A 237 -1.73 28.57 -15.85
N LYS A 238 -0.41 28.73 -15.93
CA LYS A 238 0.19 29.97 -16.41
C LYS A 238 0.89 29.68 -17.75
N PRO A 239 0.64 30.48 -18.80
CA PRO A 239 1.22 30.25 -20.11
C PRO A 239 2.69 30.65 -20.09
N PHE A 240 3.58 29.72 -20.48
CA PHE A 240 4.98 30.05 -20.72
C PHE A 240 5.09 30.56 -22.16
N THR A 241 5.43 31.85 -22.26
CA THR A 241 5.75 32.55 -23.50
C THR A 241 6.97 31.91 -24.17
N SER A 242 6.91 31.86 -25.50
CA SER A 242 7.95 31.37 -26.40
C SER A 242 9.28 32.11 -26.19
N VAL A 243 10.36 31.36 -25.98
CA VAL A 243 11.72 31.86 -26.19
C VAL A 243 12.46 30.93 -27.13
N SER A 244 12.91 31.57 -28.21
CA SER A 244 13.74 31.17 -29.35
C SER A 244 14.81 30.10 -29.12
N GLN A 245 14.87 29.13 -30.03
CA GLN A 245 16.02 28.22 -30.21
C GLN A 245 17.22 28.97 -30.81
N PRO A 246 18.46 28.70 -30.36
CA PRO A 246 19.64 28.93 -31.17
C PRO A 246 19.99 27.70 -32.03
N ALA A 247 20.52 28.00 -33.22
CA ALA A 247 20.77 27.11 -34.34
C ALA A 247 22.05 26.25 -34.24
N ARG A 248 22.14 25.31 -35.22
CA ARG A 248 23.29 24.59 -35.82
C ARG A 248 23.64 23.21 -35.24
N VAL A 249 24.09 22.19 -36.00
CA VAL A 249 24.35 21.88 -37.44
C VAL A 249 24.59 20.34 -37.49
N PRO A 250 24.53 19.65 -38.65
CA PRO A 250 24.18 18.23 -38.72
C PRO A 250 25.36 17.26 -38.82
N GLY A 251 25.06 15.98 -38.55
CA GLY A 251 25.66 14.85 -39.25
C GLY A 251 26.48 13.86 -38.42
N ARG A 252 25.92 12.66 -38.18
CA ARG A 252 26.58 11.41 -38.62
C ARG A 252 25.63 10.22 -38.52
N SER A 253 25.65 9.45 -39.60
CA SER A 253 24.91 8.23 -39.91
C SER A 253 25.21 7.08 -38.93
N ARG A 254 24.18 6.31 -38.58
CA ARG A 254 24.31 5.01 -37.92
C ARG A 254 23.53 3.95 -38.70
N THR A 255 24.23 3.29 -39.62
CA THR A 255 23.99 1.87 -39.96
C THR A 255 24.42 1.05 -38.73
N SER A 256 23.90 -0.12 -38.36
CA SER A 256 23.03 -1.09 -39.00
C SER A 256 22.66 -2.15 -37.95
N ARG A 257 21.63 -2.93 -38.30
CA ARG A 257 21.52 -4.39 -38.10
C ARG A 257 20.73 -4.90 -36.88
N ILE A 258 19.58 -5.42 -37.27
CA ILE A 258 18.68 -6.40 -36.65
C ILE A 258 19.46 -7.67 -36.29
N SER A 259 19.19 -8.24 -35.10
CA SER A 259 19.50 -9.63 -34.78
C SER A 259 18.28 -10.30 -34.15
N THR A 260 17.79 -11.30 -34.85
CA THR A 260 16.91 -12.38 -34.44
C THR A 260 17.48 -13.16 -33.25
N PHE A 261 16.61 -13.64 -32.37
CA PHE A 261 16.90 -14.67 -31.37
C PHE A 261 16.07 -15.94 -31.72
N PRO A 262 16.51 -17.13 -31.24
CA PRO A 262 16.22 -18.43 -31.82
C PRO A 262 14.79 -18.94 -31.61
#